data_AF-A0A919SJ53-F1
#
_entry.id   AF-A0A919SJ53-F1
#
_cell.length_a   1.000
_cell.length_b   1.000
_cell.length_c   1.000
_cell.angle_alpha   90.00
_cell.angle_beta   90.00
_cell.angle_gamma   90.00
#
_symmetry.space_group_name_H-M   'P 1'
#
loop_
_entity.id
_entity.type
_entity.pdbx_description
1 polymer ?
#
loop_
_entity_poly.entity_id
_entity_poly.type
_entity_poly.pdbx_seq_one_letter_code
_entity_poly.pdbx_strand_id
1 'polypeptide(L)'
;MAEGDRVVTHFFESHLAGYQGWRWAVTVTRVPRSRHVTVCETVLLPGPEAMLAPAWVPWNERVQAGDLGVGDLMPTAPDDERLAPGYVLSDDAAVEEVSWELGLGRSRVMSREGRIETAQRWYDGEAGPEAPISTAAPRNARCGTCGFYLPLAGSLRSMFGVCGNLYAPDDAKAVSADHGCGAHSEALLGATEQPVEELPTVYDDSEVEAVAVSRAPGSVEAGEPAEPYGHS
;
A
#
# COMPACT_ATOMS: atom_id res chain seq x y z
N MET A 1 48.75 2.33 25.00
CA MET A 1 49.22 1.15 24.26
C MET A 1 50.48 1.53 23.51
N ALA A 2 51.56 0.76 23.59
CA ALA A 2 52.77 1.04 22.81
C ALA A 2 52.63 0.40 21.43
N GLU A 3 52.73 1.21 20.37
CA GLU A 3 52.58 0.76 18.97
C GLU A 3 53.95 0.51 18.30
N GLY A 4 55.00 1.15 18.82
CA GLY A 4 56.35 1.05 18.26
C GLY A 4 57.36 1.90 19.04
N ASP A 5 58.61 1.98 18.54
CA ASP A 5 59.64 2.81 19.19
C ASP A 5 59.20 4.29 19.19
N ARG A 6 59.01 4.84 20.39
CA ARG A 6 58.53 6.21 20.63
C ARG A 6 57.17 6.53 20.00
N VAL A 7 56.29 5.53 19.87
CA VAL A 7 54.90 5.72 19.43
C VAL A 7 53.97 5.09 20.46
N VAL A 8 53.03 5.88 21.01
CA VAL A 8 52.09 5.45 22.05
C VAL A 8 50.70 5.97 21.73
N THR A 9 49.70 5.10 21.82
CA THR A 9 48.28 5.44 21.71
C THR A 9 47.65 5.54 23.10
N HIS A 10 47.07 6.70 23.42
CA HIS A 10 46.27 6.92 24.62
C HIS A 10 44.78 6.86 24.28
N PHE A 11 43.99 6.23 25.14
CA PHE A 11 42.53 6.16 24.97
C PHE A 11 41.83 7.03 26.00
N PHE A 12 40.88 7.84 25.56
CA PHE A 12 40.05 8.69 26.42
C PHE A 12 38.57 8.42 26.12
N GLU A 13 37.71 8.46 27.13
CA GLU A 13 36.27 8.33 26.93
C GLU A 13 35.73 9.45 26.03
N SER A 14 34.79 9.13 25.14
CA SER A 14 34.08 10.14 24.36
C SER A 14 32.91 10.70 25.15
N HIS A 15 32.88 12.03 25.32
CA HIS A 15 31.74 12.75 25.90
C HIS A 15 30.80 13.35 24.85
N LEU A 16 30.97 12.98 23.56
CA LEU A 16 30.10 13.46 22.49
C LEU A 16 28.74 12.75 22.54
N ALA A 17 27.66 13.53 22.45
CA ALA A 17 26.32 12.98 22.27
C ALA A 17 26.26 12.10 21.01
N GLY A 18 25.69 10.90 21.13
CA GLY A 18 25.63 9.90 20.06
C GLY A 18 26.80 8.91 20.01
N TYR A 19 27.87 9.14 20.77
CA TYR A 19 29.07 8.29 20.81
C TYR A 19 29.31 7.65 22.19
N GLN A 20 28.22 7.28 22.88
CA GLN A 20 28.34 6.59 24.17
C GLN A 20 29.07 5.26 24.00
N GLY A 21 30.02 4.98 24.90
CA GLY A 21 30.88 3.80 24.84
C GLY A 21 32.03 3.91 23.83
N TRP A 22 32.12 4.99 23.03
CA TRP A 22 33.25 5.25 22.14
C TRP A 22 34.42 5.92 22.87
N ARG A 23 35.61 5.84 22.27
CA ARG A 23 36.86 6.35 22.85
C ARG A 23 37.68 7.09 21.81
N TRP A 24 38.30 8.20 22.21
CA TRP A 24 39.34 8.88 21.45
C TRP A 24 40.66 8.13 21.60
N ALA A 25 41.17 7.59 20.49
CA ALA A 25 42.53 7.09 20.37
C ALA A 25 43.43 8.23 19.90
N VAL A 26 44.32 8.68 20.77
CA VAL A 26 45.29 9.76 20.49
C VAL A 26 46.67 9.13 20.40
N THR A 27 47.18 9.00 19.18
CA THR A 27 48.52 8.48 18.93
C THR A 27 49.51 9.62 19.01
N VAL A 28 50.48 9.50 19.90
CA VAL A 28 51.56 10.46 20.08
C VAL A 28 52.91 9.84 19.76
N THR A 29 53.82 10.66 19.26
CA THR A 29 55.20 10.24 18.99
C THR A 29 56.21 11.25 19.51
N ARG A 30 57.45 10.78 19.72
CA ARG A 30 58.60 11.63 20.04
C ARG A 30 59.73 11.39 19.06
N VAL A 31 60.05 12.40 18.26
CA VAL A 31 61.20 12.39 17.35
C VAL A 31 62.51 12.14 18.12
N PRO A 32 63.48 11.37 17.60
CA PRO A 32 64.79 11.20 18.21
C PRO A 32 65.41 12.52 18.65
N ARG A 33 65.97 12.55 19.87
CA ARG A 33 66.59 13.74 20.51
C ARG A 33 65.65 14.90 20.84
N SER A 34 64.38 14.86 20.46
CA SER A 34 63.38 15.82 20.92
C SER A 34 63.02 15.59 22.39
N ARG A 35 62.75 16.68 23.11
CA ARG A 35 62.13 16.68 24.44
C ARG A 35 60.61 16.87 24.40
N HIS A 36 60.07 17.12 23.21
CA HIS A 36 58.64 17.38 23.00
C HIS A 36 57.96 16.18 22.33
N VAL A 37 56.79 15.84 22.86
CA VAL A 37 55.86 14.85 22.29
C VAL A 37 54.94 15.58 21.32
N THR A 38 54.69 15.00 20.15
CA THR A 38 53.77 15.52 19.13
C THR A 38 52.63 14.54 18.89
N VAL A 39 51.44 15.06 18.61
CA VAL A 39 50.30 14.23 18.19
C VAL A 39 50.49 13.83 16.73
N CYS A 40 50.34 12.54 16.43
CA CYS A 40 50.38 12.02 15.06
C CYS A 40 48.97 11.97 14.46
N GLU A 41 48.01 11.44 15.22
CA GLU A 41 46.61 11.29 14.80
C GLU A 41 45.68 11.24 16.01
N THR A 42 44.41 11.54 15.75
CA THR A 42 43.31 11.40 16.70
C THR A 42 42.15 10.74 15.99
N VAL A 43 41.74 9.56 16.45
CA VAL A 43 40.65 8.78 15.83
C VAL A 43 39.62 8.44 16.90
N LEU A 44 38.34 8.55 16.55
CA LEU A 44 37.25 8.11 17.40
C LEU A 44 36.93 6.64 17.06
N LEU A 45 37.15 5.74 18.02
CA LEU A 45 36.99 4.31 17.84
C LEU A 45 35.89 3.77 18.77
N PRO A 46 35.13 2.75 18.34
CA PRO A 46 34.15 2.13 19.19
C PRO A 46 34.85 1.36 20.32
N GLY A 47 34.41 1.62 21.56
CA GLY A 47 34.79 0.78 22.69
C GLY A 47 33.89 -0.47 22.77
N PRO A 48 34.13 -1.35 23.76
CA PRO A 48 33.35 -2.58 23.98
C PRO A 48 31.87 -2.33 24.28
N GLU A 49 31.54 -1.15 24.77
CA GLU A 49 30.16 -0.73 25.09
C GLU A 49 29.57 0.20 24.02
N ALA A 50 30.30 0.44 22.93
CA ALA A 50 29.82 1.28 21.86
C ALA A 50 28.68 0.59 21.10
N MET A 51 27.59 1.33 20.90
CA MET A 51 26.55 0.93 19.96
C MET A 51 27.08 1.08 18.53
N LEU A 52 27.18 -0.04 17.82
CA LEU A 52 27.62 -0.09 16.42
C LEU A 52 26.42 -0.12 15.48
N ALA A 53 26.63 0.39 14.27
CA ALA A 53 25.68 0.17 13.19
C ALA A 53 25.55 -1.34 12.89
N PRO A 54 24.39 -1.80 12.43
CA PRO A 54 24.24 -3.16 11.90
C PRO A 54 25.25 -3.43 10.78
N ALA A 55 25.52 -4.70 10.51
CA ALA A 55 26.32 -5.09 9.36
C ALA A 55 25.70 -4.53 8.07
N TRP A 56 26.54 -4.07 7.15
CA TRP A 56 26.07 -3.63 5.84
C TRP A 56 25.47 -4.81 5.08
N VAL A 57 24.28 -4.60 4.52
CA VAL A 57 23.55 -5.58 3.70
C VAL A 57 23.47 -5.03 2.27
N PRO A 58 23.68 -5.84 1.21
CA PRO A 58 23.46 -5.44 -0.18
C PRO A 58 22.09 -4.80 -0.40
N TRP A 59 21.99 -3.81 -1.29
CA TRP A 59 20.75 -3.07 -1.48
C TRP A 59 19.58 -3.98 -1.91
N ASN A 60 19.85 -4.97 -2.77
CA ASN A 60 18.87 -5.91 -3.29
C ASN A 60 18.30 -6.84 -2.21
N GLU A 61 19.06 -7.08 -1.14
CA GLU A 61 18.62 -7.84 0.04
C GLU A 61 17.86 -6.96 1.04
N ARG A 62 17.87 -5.64 0.86
CA ARG A 62 17.10 -4.69 1.68
C ARG A 62 15.73 -4.34 1.09
N VAL A 63 15.51 -4.56 -0.20
CA VAL A 63 14.28 -4.19 -0.90
C VAL A 63 13.08 -4.93 -0.31
N GLN A 64 12.07 -4.19 0.09
CA GLN A 64 10.78 -4.68 0.58
C GLN A 64 9.67 -4.40 -0.43
N ALA A 65 8.50 -4.98 -0.16
CA ALA A 65 7.30 -4.68 -0.94
C ALA A 65 6.96 -3.19 -0.83
N GLY A 66 6.86 -2.52 -1.99
CA GLY A 66 6.56 -1.08 -2.07
C GLY A 66 7.78 -0.18 -2.23
N ASP A 67 9.00 -0.69 -2.10
CA ASP A 67 10.22 0.13 -2.22
C ASP A 67 10.54 0.55 -3.66
N LEU A 68 9.99 -0.15 -4.66
CA LEU A 68 10.21 0.17 -6.07
C LEU A 68 9.28 1.31 -6.52
N GLY A 69 9.88 2.39 -7.01
CA GLY A 69 9.21 3.55 -7.57
C GLY A 69 9.24 3.64 -9.09
N VAL A 70 8.84 4.80 -9.61
CA VAL A 70 8.80 5.06 -11.05
C VAL A 70 10.22 5.10 -11.60
N GLY A 71 10.51 4.19 -12.53
CA GLY A 71 11.81 4.09 -13.22
C GLY A 71 12.81 3.14 -12.55
N ASP A 72 12.48 2.58 -11.38
CA ASP A 72 13.34 1.57 -10.76
C ASP A 72 13.28 0.25 -11.52
N LEU A 73 14.45 -0.34 -11.73
CA LEU A 73 14.58 -1.68 -12.31
C LEU A 73 15.14 -2.61 -11.24
N MET A 74 14.38 -3.65 -10.91
CA MET A 74 14.84 -4.75 -10.07
C MET A 74 15.26 -5.92 -10.96
N PRO A 75 16.56 -6.17 -11.14
CA PRO A 75 17.02 -7.28 -11.96
C PRO A 75 16.59 -8.60 -11.33
N THR A 76 15.93 -9.45 -12.12
CA THR A 76 15.57 -10.80 -11.68
C THR A 76 16.78 -11.72 -11.76
N ALA A 77 17.00 -12.53 -10.73
CA ALA A 77 18.04 -13.54 -10.75
C ALA A 77 17.82 -14.54 -11.92
N PRO A 78 18.88 -14.99 -12.61
CA PRO A 78 18.75 -15.99 -13.66
C PRO A 78 18.08 -17.29 -13.18
N ASP A 79 18.27 -17.63 -11.92
CA ASP A 79 17.87 -18.84 -11.20
C ASP A 79 16.76 -18.60 -10.16
N ASP A 80 15.95 -17.55 -10.33
CA ASP A 80 14.79 -17.29 -9.45
C ASP A 80 13.77 -18.45 -9.51
N GLU A 81 13.66 -19.21 -8.42
CA GLU A 81 12.79 -20.39 -8.30
C GLU A 81 11.30 -20.08 -8.49
N ARG A 82 10.88 -18.81 -8.36
CA ARG A 82 9.50 -18.38 -8.58
C ARG A 82 9.15 -18.29 -10.06
N LEU A 83 10.13 -18.48 -10.95
CA LEU A 83 9.98 -18.42 -12.39
C LEU A 83 10.40 -19.73 -13.06
N ALA A 84 9.61 -20.16 -14.04
CA ALA A 84 9.94 -21.26 -14.93
C ALA A 84 10.08 -20.75 -16.38
N PRO A 85 10.90 -21.39 -17.22
CA PRO A 85 10.93 -21.05 -18.65
C PRO A 85 9.56 -21.32 -19.28
N GLY A 86 9.05 -20.37 -20.08
CA GLY A 86 7.69 -20.45 -20.61
C GLY A 86 7.46 -21.54 -21.67
N TYR A 87 8.52 -22.18 -22.16
CA TYR A 87 8.48 -23.30 -23.11
C TYR A 87 8.48 -24.67 -22.43
N VAL A 88 8.58 -24.73 -21.10
CA VAL A 88 8.50 -25.98 -20.33
C VAL A 88 7.03 -26.24 -19.98
N LEU A 89 6.62 -27.51 -19.98
CA LEU A 89 5.30 -27.93 -19.53
C LEU A 89 4.99 -27.33 -18.15
N SER A 90 3.96 -26.50 -18.11
CA SER A 90 3.39 -25.90 -16.91
C SER A 90 2.27 -26.79 -16.38
N ASP A 91 2.14 -26.84 -15.07
CA ASP A 91 0.99 -27.42 -14.38
C ASP A 91 -0.17 -26.41 -14.22
N ASP A 92 -0.05 -25.21 -14.79
CA ASP A 92 -1.13 -24.23 -14.88
C ASP A 92 -1.80 -24.29 -16.27
N ALA A 93 -3.08 -24.67 -16.30
CA ALA A 93 -3.86 -24.78 -17.53
C ALA A 93 -3.92 -23.48 -18.34
N ALA A 94 -3.93 -22.30 -17.70
CA ALA A 94 -3.94 -21.03 -18.41
C ALA A 94 -2.59 -20.71 -19.08
N VAL A 95 -1.50 -21.27 -18.57
CA VAL A 95 -0.18 -21.18 -19.20
C VAL A 95 -0.09 -22.18 -20.36
N GLU A 96 -0.57 -23.41 -20.16
CA GLU A 96 -0.55 -24.46 -21.19
C GLU A 96 -1.38 -24.12 -22.43
N GLU A 97 -2.50 -23.40 -22.26
CA GLU A 97 -3.34 -22.97 -23.38
C GLU A 97 -2.57 -22.10 -24.40
N VAL A 98 -1.61 -21.31 -23.92
CA VAL A 98 -0.86 -20.34 -24.74
C VAL A 98 0.62 -20.70 -24.94
N SER A 99 1.11 -21.77 -24.30
CA SER A 99 2.53 -22.17 -24.35
C SER A 99 2.98 -22.63 -25.75
N TRP A 100 2.04 -23.08 -26.58
CA TRP A 100 2.29 -23.59 -27.94
C TRP A 100 2.28 -22.50 -29.03
N GLU A 101 2.04 -21.24 -28.67
CA GLU A 101 2.13 -20.12 -29.61
C GLU A 101 3.61 -19.79 -29.93
N LEU A 102 4.14 -20.46 -30.97
CA LEU A 102 5.51 -20.31 -31.46
C LEU A 102 5.87 -18.83 -31.67
N GLY A 103 6.69 -18.28 -30.76
CA GLY A 103 7.39 -17.00 -30.93
C GLY A 103 6.72 -15.75 -30.34
N LEU A 104 5.58 -15.87 -29.67
CA LEU A 104 4.86 -14.73 -29.06
C LEU A 104 4.59 -14.89 -27.55
N GLY A 105 4.91 -16.05 -26.97
CA GLY A 105 4.73 -16.33 -25.55
C GLY A 105 5.74 -15.63 -24.63
N ARG A 106 5.48 -15.68 -23.32
CA ARG A 106 6.37 -15.13 -22.29
C ARG A 106 7.63 -15.99 -22.18
N SER A 107 8.81 -15.36 -22.12
CA SER A 107 10.09 -16.07 -21.92
C SER A 107 10.15 -16.83 -20.59
N ARG A 108 9.52 -16.27 -19.56
CA ARG A 108 9.33 -16.86 -18.24
C ARG A 108 7.89 -16.70 -17.77
N VAL A 109 7.39 -17.72 -17.10
CA VAL A 109 6.08 -17.76 -16.44
C VAL A 109 6.27 -18.06 -14.96
N MET A 110 5.26 -17.80 -14.14
CA MET A 110 5.34 -18.11 -12.71
C MET A 110 5.44 -19.62 -12.52
N SER A 111 6.45 -20.08 -11.79
CA SER A 111 6.60 -21.50 -11.43
C SER A 111 5.49 -21.93 -10.48
N ARG A 112 5.37 -23.24 -10.27
CA ARG A 112 4.47 -23.81 -9.26
C ARG A 112 4.78 -23.25 -7.87
N GLU A 113 6.05 -23.22 -7.50
CA GLU A 113 6.55 -22.69 -6.23
C GLU A 113 6.19 -21.21 -6.07
N GLY A 114 6.38 -20.40 -7.13
CA GLY A 114 5.97 -18.99 -7.12
C GLY A 114 4.46 -18.80 -6.92
N ARG A 115 3.63 -19.64 -7.55
CA ARG A 115 2.18 -19.60 -7.35
C ARG A 115 1.77 -20.00 -5.93
N ILE A 116 2.43 -21.01 -5.35
CA ILE A 116 2.19 -21.45 -3.96
C ILE A 116 2.58 -20.35 -2.96
N GLU A 117 3.77 -19.77 -3.11
CA GLU A 117 4.23 -18.66 -2.24
C GLU A 117 3.27 -17.46 -2.33
N THR A 118 2.82 -17.13 -3.54
CA THR A 118 1.84 -16.05 -3.76
C THR A 118 0.50 -16.37 -3.12
N ALA A 119 -0.01 -17.59 -3.30
CA ALA A 119 -1.26 -18.01 -2.67
C ALA A 119 -1.18 -17.90 -1.14
N GLN A 120 -0.10 -18.38 -0.54
CA GLN A 120 0.11 -18.27 0.91
C GLN A 120 0.12 -16.81 1.37
N ARG A 121 0.96 -15.96 0.75
CA ARG A 121 1.07 -14.53 1.11
C ARG A 121 -0.26 -13.78 0.97
N TRP A 122 -1.04 -14.07 -0.08
CA TRP A 122 -2.33 -13.43 -0.29
C TRP A 122 -3.38 -13.91 0.71
N TYR A 123 -3.41 -15.22 1.00
CA TYR A 123 -4.37 -15.80 1.94
C TYR A 123 -4.11 -15.37 3.38
N ASP A 124 -2.84 -15.24 3.79
CA ASP A 124 -2.46 -14.76 5.12
C ASP A 124 -2.49 -13.22 5.24
N GLY A 125 -2.68 -12.52 4.12
CA GLY A 125 -2.61 -11.07 4.03
C GLY A 125 -3.92 -10.35 4.36
N GLU A 126 -3.94 -9.05 4.11
CA GLU A 126 -5.10 -8.18 4.36
C GLU A 126 -6.34 -8.52 3.49
N ALA A 127 -6.13 -9.24 2.40
CA ALA A 127 -7.18 -9.73 1.50
C ALA A 127 -7.54 -11.22 1.76
N GLY A 128 -7.08 -11.75 2.88
CA GLY A 128 -7.36 -13.08 3.39
C GLY A 128 -8.68 -13.19 4.17
N PRO A 129 -9.13 -14.40 4.51
CA PRO A 129 -10.34 -14.61 5.30
C PRO A 129 -10.19 -14.14 6.75
N GLU A 130 -8.97 -14.16 7.30
CA GLU A 130 -8.69 -13.77 8.69
C GLU A 130 -8.44 -12.27 8.88
N ALA A 131 -8.42 -11.50 7.78
CA ALA A 131 -8.25 -10.06 7.85
C ALA A 131 -9.33 -9.39 8.74
N PRO A 132 -9.02 -8.31 9.48
CA PRO A 132 -9.98 -7.64 10.34
C PRO A 132 -11.28 -7.24 9.64
N ILE A 133 -11.21 -6.77 8.39
CA ILE A 133 -12.39 -6.43 7.58
C ILE A 133 -13.26 -7.66 7.26
N SER A 134 -12.62 -8.81 7.01
CA SER A 134 -13.27 -10.08 6.67
C SER A 134 -13.95 -10.72 7.88
N THR A 135 -13.28 -10.70 9.02
CA THR A 135 -13.83 -11.22 10.28
C THR A 135 -14.98 -10.37 10.81
N ALA A 136 -14.96 -9.05 10.56
CA ALA A 136 -16.04 -8.13 10.91
C ALA A 136 -17.24 -8.20 9.95
N ALA A 137 -17.05 -8.68 8.71
CA ALA A 137 -18.12 -8.81 7.74
C ALA A 137 -19.11 -9.93 8.12
N PRO A 138 -20.40 -9.81 7.74
CA PRO A 138 -21.38 -10.89 7.92
C PRO A 138 -20.86 -12.23 7.39
N ARG A 139 -21.20 -13.34 8.04
CA ARG A 139 -20.67 -14.67 7.66
C ARG A 139 -20.99 -15.09 6.23
N ASN A 140 -22.09 -14.60 5.65
CA ASN A 140 -22.49 -14.83 4.27
C ASN A 140 -21.91 -13.81 3.27
N ALA A 141 -21.30 -12.72 3.75
CA ALA A 141 -20.65 -11.73 2.89
C ALA A 141 -19.23 -12.21 2.56
N ARG A 142 -19.12 -13.17 1.64
CA ARG A 142 -17.85 -13.79 1.21
C ARG A 142 -17.66 -13.58 -0.30
N CYS A 143 -16.45 -13.24 -0.72
CA CYS A 143 -16.13 -12.87 -2.09
C CYS A 143 -16.57 -13.92 -3.11
N GLY A 144 -16.42 -15.21 -2.83
CA GLY A 144 -16.79 -16.31 -3.72
C GLY A 144 -18.29 -16.40 -4.04
N THR A 145 -19.15 -15.75 -3.25
CA THR A 145 -20.60 -15.62 -3.51
C THR A 145 -20.98 -14.19 -3.92
N CYS A 146 -20.04 -13.26 -3.94
CA CYS A 146 -20.29 -11.86 -4.26
C CYS A 146 -20.40 -11.66 -5.77
N GLY A 147 -21.41 -10.91 -6.23
CA GLY A 147 -21.60 -10.57 -7.64
C GLY A 147 -20.49 -9.68 -8.23
N PHE A 148 -19.67 -9.06 -7.39
CA PHE A 148 -18.52 -8.23 -7.81
C PHE A 148 -17.19 -9.00 -7.87
N TYR A 149 -17.20 -10.32 -7.63
CA TYR A 149 -16.00 -11.14 -7.65
C TYR A 149 -15.66 -11.60 -9.06
N LEU A 150 -14.49 -11.17 -9.54
CA LEU A 150 -13.96 -11.52 -10.85
C LEU A 150 -12.94 -12.67 -10.67
N PRO A 151 -13.30 -13.93 -10.97
CA PRO A 151 -12.40 -15.06 -10.72
C PRO A 151 -11.15 -14.98 -11.60
N LEU A 152 -9.99 -15.30 -11.04
CA LEU A 152 -8.74 -15.38 -11.81
C LEU A 152 -8.80 -16.50 -12.86
N ALA A 153 -7.84 -16.48 -13.78
CA ALA A 153 -7.57 -17.60 -14.67
C ALA A 153 -6.59 -18.60 -14.04
N GLY A 154 -6.49 -19.79 -14.62
CA GLY A 154 -5.46 -20.76 -14.27
C GLY A 154 -5.62 -21.40 -12.91
N SER A 155 -4.51 -21.86 -12.32
CA SER A 155 -4.54 -22.71 -11.13
C SER A 155 -4.99 -21.99 -9.85
N LEU A 156 -4.94 -20.65 -9.81
CA LEU A 156 -5.35 -19.85 -8.65
C LEU A 156 -6.86 -19.54 -8.64
N ARG A 157 -7.57 -19.80 -9.74
CA ARG A 157 -9.00 -19.49 -9.93
C ARG A 157 -9.90 -20.00 -8.82
N SER A 158 -9.58 -21.16 -8.24
CA SER A 158 -10.41 -21.80 -7.22
C SER A 158 -10.40 -21.07 -5.88
N MET A 159 -9.35 -20.30 -5.59
CA MET A 159 -9.16 -19.64 -4.29
C MET A 159 -9.13 -18.12 -4.38
N PHE A 160 -8.85 -17.53 -5.55
CA PHE A 160 -8.62 -16.09 -5.68
C PHE A 160 -9.32 -15.47 -6.88
N GLY A 161 -9.68 -14.19 -6.71
CA GLY A 161 -10.29 -13.33 -7.70
C GLY A 161 -9.90 -11.88 -7.46
N VAL A 162 -10.45 -10.97 -8.25
CA VAL A 162 -10.29 -9.53 -8.07
C VAL A 162 -11.63 -8.93 -7.66
N CYS A 163 -11.63 -8.03 -6.69
CA CYS A 163 -12.82 -7.26 -6.35
C CYS A 163 -13.05 -6.18 -7.42
N GLY A 164 -14.24 -6.13 -8.00
CA GLY A 164 -14.65 -5.09 -8.95
C GLY A 164 -15.66 -4.09 -8.39
N ASN A 165 -15.81 -4.02 -7.07
CA ASN A 165 -16.72 -3.06 -6.45
C ASN A 165 -15.97 -1.78 -6.05
N LEU A 166 -16.22 -0.67 -6.76
CA LEU A 166 -15.64 0.65 -6.48
C LEU A 166 -15.81 1.12 -5.02
N TYR A 167 -16.86 0.67 -4.34
CA TYR A 167 -17.12 1.04 -2.94
C TYR A 167 -16.43 0.14 -1.92
N ALA A 168 -15.86 -0.99 -2.35
CA ALA A 168 -15.09 -1.85 -1.47
C ALA A 168 -13.67 -1.28 -1.27
N PRO A 169 -13.10 -1.37 -0.06
CA PRO A 169 -11.69 -1.00 0.18
C PRO A 169 -10.68 -1.80 -0.66
N ASP A 170 -11.12 -2.93 -1.18
CA ASP A 170 -10.31 -3.88 -1.95
C ASP A 170 -10.57 -3.82 -3.46
N ASP A 171 -11.27 -2.79 -3.95
CA ASP A 171 -11.43 -2.56 -5.39
C ASP A 171 -10.09 -2.65 -6.13
N ALA A 172 -10.11 -3.36 -7.26
CA ALA A 172 -8.94 -3.66 -8.09
C ALA A 172 -7.81 -4.44 -7.38
N LYS A 173 -8.06 -5.05 -6.21
CA LYS A 173 -7.11 -5.93 -5.51
C LYS A 173 -7.50 -7.39 -5.63
N ALA A 174 -6.50 -8.26 -5.56
CA ALA A 174 -6.72 -9.69 -5.44
C ALA A 174 -7.24 -10.02 -4.03
N VAL A 175 -8.28 -10.84 -3.96
CA VAL A 175 -8.94 -11.27 -2.73
C VAL A 175 -9.12 -12.78 -2.74
N SER A 176 -9.03 -13.40 -1.56
CA SER A 176 -9.40 -14.81 -1.39
C SER A 176 -10.92 -14.99 -1.52
N ALA A 177 -11.36 -16.16 -1.97
CA ALA A 177 -12.78 -16.45 -2.18
C ALA A 177 -13.59 -16.41 -0.87
N ASP A 178 -12.95 -16.62 0.27
CA ASP A 178 -13.54 -16.54 1.61
C ASP A 178 -13.18 -15.23 2.34
N HIS A 179 -12.56 -14.27 1.67
CA HIS A 179 -12.48 -12.89 2.14
C HIS A 179 -13.88 -12.28 2.22
N GLY A 180 -14.12 -11.44 3.21
CA GLY A 180 -15.37 -10.70 3.39
C GLY A 180 -15.17 -9.20 3.48
N CYS A 181 -16.17 -8.45 3.04
CA CYS A 181 -16.25 -7.01 3.29
C CYS A 181 -17.71 -6.56 3.42
N GLY A 182 -17.92 -5.35 3.95
CA GLY A 182 -19.24 -4.73 4.09
C GLY A 182 -19.87 -4.29 2.76
N ALA A 183 -19.11 -4.23 1.67
CA ALA A 183 -19.56 -3.85 0.33
C ALA A 183 -19.94 -5.07 -0.53
N HIS A 184 -20.40 -6.15 0.11
CA HIS A 184 -20.87 -7.35 -0.58
C HIS A 184 -22.11 -7.04 -1.44
N SER A 185 -22.30 -7.72 -2.58
CA SER A 185 -23.44 -7.48 -3.48
C SER A 185 -24.81 -7.74 -2.83
N GLU A 186 -24.81 -8.51 -1.75
CA GLU A 186 -25.99 -8.84 -0.94
C GLU A 186 -25.96 -8.20 0.46
N ALA A 187 -25.09 -7.22 0.69
CA ALA A 187 -25.12 -6.40 1.91
C ALA A 187 -26.31 -5.43 1.85
N LEU A 188 -27.52 -5.99 1.85
CA LEU A 188 -28.75 -5.24 1.93
C LEU A 188 -28.88 -4.76 3.38
N LEU A 189 -28.91 -3.44 3.58
CA LEU A 189 -29.41 -2.88 4.82
C LEU A 189 -30.79 -3.49 5.05
N GLY A 190 -30.95 -4.26 6.13
CA GLY A 190 -32.29 -4.57 6.60
C GLY A 190 -32.97 -3.21 6.75
N ALA A 191 -34.00 -2.96 5.94
CA ALA A 191 -34.84 -1.79 6.10
C ALA A 191 -35.57 -1.92 7.44
N THR A 192 -34.87 -1.65 8.54
CA THR A 192 -35.53 -1.05 9.69
C THR A 192 -36.01 0.30 9.19
N GLU A 193 -37.26 0.34 8.74
CA GLU A 193 -38.03 1.57 8.67
C GLU A 193 -37.93 2.19 10.08
N GLN A 194 -36.96 3.08 10.28
CA GLN A 194 -37.00 3.94 11.44
C GLN A 194 -38.18 4.87 11.19
N PRO A 195 -39.22 4.87 12.06
CA PRO A 195 -40.28 5.84 11.94
C PRO A 195 -39.60 7.21 12.00
N VAL A 196 -39.66 7.95 10.90
CA VAL A 196 -39.29 9.36 10.92
C VAL A 196 -40.32 10.00 11.82
N GLU A 197 -39.88 10.52 12.96
CA GLU A 197 -40.76 11.29 13.83
C GLU A 197 -41.09 12.58 13.07
N GLU A 198 -42.23 12.59 12.38
CA GLU A 198 -42.75 13.76 11.69
C GLU A 198 -43.02 14.84 12.75
N LEU A 199 -42.07 15.75 12.91
CA LEU A 199 -42.30 16.97 13.65
C LEU A 199 -43.45 17.74 12.97
N PRO A 200 -44.44 18.24 13.73
CA PRO A 200 -45.53 19.01 13.14
C PRO A 200 -44.95 20.21 12.37
N THR A 201 -45.40 20.40 11.14
CA THR A 201 -45.04 21.58 10.35
C THR A 201 -45.49 22.83 11.08
N VAL A 202 -44.54 23.61 11.61
CA VAL A 202 -44.79 24.90 12.25
C VAL A 202 -44.83 25.96 11.15
N TYR A 203 -46.02 26.47 10.84
CA TYR A 203 -46.18 27.66 10.03
C TYR A 203 -46.09 28.88 10.94
N ASP A 204 -45.13 29.78 10.69
CA ASP A 204 -45.13 31.13 11.28
C ASP A 204 -45.84 32.07 10.32
N ASP A 205 -47.12 32.33 10.60
CA ASP A 205 -47.98 33.23 9.83
C ASP A 205 -47.94 34.68 10.34
N SER A 206 -47.06 34.97 11.31
CA SER A 206 -47.00 36.27 11.97
C SER A 206 -45.96 37.23 11.39
N GLU A 207 -44.98 36.74 10.61
CA GLU A 207 -44.04 37.58 9.88
C GLU A 207 -44.59 37.98 8.51
N VAL A 208 -44.77 39.29 8.31
CA VAL A 208 -45.13 39.88 7.02
C VAL A 208 -43.91 40.61 6.46
N GLU A 209 -43.30 40.04 5.43
CA GLU A 209 -42.24 40.72 4.68
C GLU A 209 -42.85 41.77 3.73
N ALA A 210 -42.63 43.05 4.03
CA ALA A 210 -43.14 44.14 3.20
C ALA A 210 -42.26 44.34 1.95
N VAL A 211 -42.67 43.77 0.82
CA VAL A 211 -42.00 43.97 -0.47
C VAL A 211 -42.55 45.25 -1.14
N ALA A 212 -41.68 46.23 -1.35
CA ALA A 212 -42.04 47.45 -2.10
C ALA A 212 -42.07 47.16 -3.61
N VAL A 213 -43.26 47.16 -4.21
CA VAL A 213 -43.43 46.98 -5.65
C VAL A 213 -43.34 48.33 -6.35
N SER A 214 -42.26 48.58 -7.09
CA SER A 214 -42.20 49.69 -8.04
C SER A 214 -42.81 49.26 -9.38
N ARG A 215 -43.80 50.02 -9.87
CA ARG A 215 -44.34 49.81 -11.22
C ARG A 215 -43.32 50.30 -12.24
N ALA A 216 -42.54 49.37 -12.81
CA ALA A 216 -41.93 49.59 -14.11
C ALA A 216 -43.02 49.59 -15.19
N PRO A 217 -42.91 50.43 -16.23
CA PRO A 217 -43.84 50.37 -17.36
C PRO A 217 -43.70 49.00 -18.04
N GLY A 218 -44.75 48.18 -17.95
CA GLY A 218 -44.81 46.85 -18.55
C GLY A 218 -44.75 46.95 -20.08
N SER A 219 -43.87 46.15 -20.69
CA SER A 219 -43.63 46.07 -22.13
C SER A 219 -44.64 45.19 -22.87
N VAL A 220 -45.92 45.19 -22.47
CA VAL A 220 -46.96 44.39 -23.14
C VAL A 220 -47.76 45.32 -24.07
N GLU A 221 -47.62 45.12 -25.38
CA GLU A 221 -48.46 45.81 -26.36
C GLU A 221 -49.90 45.27 -26.25
N ALA A 222 -50.86 46.18 -26.09
CA ALA A 222 -52.28 45.87 -26.05
C ALA A 222 -52.78 45.58 -27.49
N GLY A 223 -52.49 44.38 -28.00
CA GLY A 223 -52.71 44.09 -29.42
C GLY A 223 -53.13 42.66 -29.80
N GLU A 224 -53.28 41.73 -28.86
CA GLU A 224 -53.72 40.37 -29.21
C GLU A 224 -55.12 40.06 -28.68
N PRO A 225 -56.09 39.73 -29.56
CA PRO A 225 -57.43 39.34 -29.13
C PRO A 225 -57.42 37.94 -28.50
N ALA A 226 -58.15 37.78 -27.41
CA ALA A 226 -58.29 36.51 -26.68
C ALA A 226 -58.93 35.41 -27.55
N GLU A 227 -58.29 34.24 -27.62
CA GLU A 227 -58.87 33.05 -28.26
C GLU A 227 -60.05 32.50 -27.43
N PRO A 228 -61.18 32.15 -28.05
CA PRO A 228 -62.32 31.59 -27.34
C PRO A 228 -62.07 30.12 -26.97
N TYR A 229 -62.05 29.84 -25.66
CA TYR A 229 -61.97 28.50 -25.09
C TYR A 229 -63.11 27.61 -25.60
N GLY A 230 -62.76 26.58 -26.38
CA GLY A 230 -63.66 25.51 -26.77
C GLY A 230 -63.73 24.43 -25.69
N HIS A 231 -64.84 24.40 -24.96
CA HIS A 231 -65.26 23.22 -24.19
C HIS A 231 -66.64 22.81 -24.69
N SER A 232 -66.75 21.56 -25.16
CA SER A 232 -67.99 20.78 -25.24
C SER A 232 -67.84 19.60 -24.30
#